data_AF-A0A1G3L7B9-F1
#
_entry.id   AF-A0A1G3L7B9-F1
#
_cell.length_a   1.000
_cell.length_b   1.000
_cell.length_c   1.000
_cell.angle_alpha   90.00
_cell.angle_beta   90.00
_cell.angle_gamma   90.00
#
_symmetry.space_group_name_H-M   'P 1'
#
loop_
_entity.id
_entity.type
_entity.pdbx_description
1 polymer ?
#
loop_
_entity_poly.entity_id
_entity_poly.type
_entity_poly.pdbx_seq_one_letter_code
_entity_poly.pdbx_strand_id
1 'polypeptide(L)'
;MIQNKPFFNIGPGNIIKREMEALNWTQEDLAEILGMSPKSISKIINNKQAITIDSAILLGKVFDTSPEFWLNLEQNYRLRIKAGGKKEDKTSLIGKIRKFMPLSLMKKKGWLSFDRSVDSQIKAYQEFWDQQKIDFSVYQENPVKFCMRQAKENPLYTRYYTQTWIKKAEKEALLIKSTSYQEKVLKNLLKRIPDFTNMEDGISLFIEELENCGIKFMVLSHLEKTYLDGAAFWQKENPVIVLTARYKNNDSFWWTIAHEIVHALLHIRTENDCFIDDNLDKDAGDNEKELEADRMVSEILKVREIKKLAEPFQRYFTEIHLLEISNKLNIHPGVVLGILQFSKMVTYKTKLNSYKLIIDKNILEKYMRG
;
A
#
# COMPACT_ATOMS: atom_id res chain seq x y z
N MET A 1 -38.77 -17.88 25.69
CA MET A 1 -38.16 -18.33 24.42
C MET A 1 -39.10 -17.93 23.29
N ILE A 2 -38.77 -16.89 22.54
CA ILE A 2 -39.55 -16.51 21.35
C ILE A 2 -38.93 -17.28 20.18
N GLN A 3 -39.59 -18.34 19.74
CA GLN A 3 -39.24 -19.00 18.48
C GLN A 3 -39.55 -18.02 17.35
N ASN A 4 -38.51 -17.45 16.73
CA ASN A 4 -38.63 -16.76 15.46
C ASN A 4 -39.14 -17.78 14.43
N LYS A 5 -40.45 -17.77 14.15
CA LYS A 5 -41.01 -18.46 12.97
C LYS A 5 -40.24 -17.95 11.75
N PRO A 6 -39.75 -18.83 10.86
CA PRO A 6 -39.01 -18.41 9.68
C PRO A 6 -39.88 -17.47 8.84
N PHE A 7 -39.32 -16.33 8.45
CA PHE A 7 -39.94 -15.39 7.52
C PHE A 7 -40.45 -16.19 6.31
N PHE A 8 -41.77 -16.25 6.12
CA PHE A 8 -42.37 -16.94 4.99
C PHE A 8 -41.85 -16.23 3.72
N ASN A 9 -41.04 -16.92 2.92
CA ASN A 9 -40.39 -16.31 1.76
C ASN A 9 -41.40 -16.25 0.60
N ILE A 10 -42.25 -15.23 0.63
CA ILE A 10 -43.32 -15.02 -0.36
C ILE A 10 -42.67 -14.84 -1.73
N GLY A 11 -42.92 -15.78 -2.64
CA GLY A 11 -42.55 -15.70 -4.05
C GLY A 11 -43.75 -15.36 -4.93
N PRO A 12 -43.55 -15.07 -6.21
CA PRO A 12 -44.64 -14.76 -7.13
C PRO A 12 -45.69 -15.87 -7.19
N GLY A 13 -45.26 -17.14 -7.14
CA GLY A 13 -46.17 -18.28 -7.13
C GLY A 13 -47.12 -18.29 -5.93
N ASN A 14 -46.73 -17.74 -4.79
CA ASN A 14 -47.62 -17.62 -3.62
C ASN A 14 -48.71 -16.56 -3.85
N ILE A 15 -48.37 -15.45 -4.50
CA ILE A 15 -49.35 -14.41 -4.83
C ILE A 15 -50.30 -14.93 -5.90
N ILE A 16 -49.78 -15.59 -6.95
CA ILE A 16 -50.62 -16.21 -8.00
C ILE A 16 -51.63 -17.19 -7.40
N LYS A 17 -51.20 -18.09 -6.48
CA LYS A 17 -52.13 -19.01 -5.80
C LYS A 17 -53.24 -18.27 -5.08
N ARG A 18 -52.90 -17.20 -4.34
CA ARG A 18 -53.88 -16.41 -3.59
C ARG A 18 -54.88 -15.72 -4.50
N GLU A 19 -54.43 -15.12 -5.60
CA GLU A 19 -55.34 -14.47 -6.56
C GLU A 19 -56.24 -15.50 -7.25
N MET A 20 -55.71 -16.67 -7.61
CA MET A 20 -56.52 -17.77 -8.15
C MET A 20 -57.56 -18.27 -7.15
N GLU A 21 -57.20 -18.42 -5.88
CA GLU A 21 -58.11 -18.83 -4.81
C GLU A 21 -59.25 -17.80 -4.62
N ALA A 22 -58.94 -16.51 -4.69
CA ALA A 22 -59.95 -15.44 -4.59
C ALA A 22 -60.94 -15.43 -5.76
N LEU A 23 -60.50 -15.85 -6.95
CA LEU A 23 -61.32 -15.96 -8.15
C LEU A 23 -61.93 -17.36 -8.36
N ASN A 24 -61.64 -18.30 -7.47
CA ASN A 24 -62.02 -19.71 -7.57
C ASN A 24 -61.55 -20.40 -8.87
N TRP A 25 -60.32 -20.08 -9.30
CA TRP A 25 -59.70 -20.60 -10.53
C TRP A 25 -58.74 -21.76 -10.27
N THR A 26 -58.72 -22.72 -11.20
CA THR A 26 -57.77 -23.82 -11.27
C THR A 26 -56.51 -23.43 -12.07
N GLN A 27 -55.45 -24.26 -12.01
CA GLN A 27 -54.23 -23.98 -12.79
C GLN A 27 -54.49 -24.10 -14.30
N GLU A 28 -55.45 -24.93 -14.66
CA GLU A 28 -55.96 -25.12 -16.01
C GLU A 28 -56.66 -23.85 -16.52
N ASP A 29 -57.51 -23.23 -15.69
CA ASP A 29 -58.17 -21.97 -16.03
C ASP A 29 -57.13 -20.86 -16.28
N LEU A 30 -56.16 -20.72 -15.36
CA LEU A 30 -55.11 -19.71 -15.51
C LEU A 30 -54.22 -19.98 -16.74
N ALA A 31 -53.96 -21.26 -17.04
CA ALA A 31 -53.19 -21.66 -18.22
C ALA A 31 -53.90 -21.28 -19.52
N GLU A 32 -55.21 -21.51 -19.60
CA GLU A 32 -56.03 -21.13 -20.75
C GLU A 32 -56.05 -19.60 -20.95
N ILE A 33 -56.32 -18.85 -19.88
CA ILE A 33 -56.37 -17.38 -19.91
C ILE A 33 -55.03 -16.77 -20.35
N LEU A 34 -53.91 -17.29 -19.85
CA LEU A 34 -52.58 -16.79 -20.19
C LEU A 34 -52.04 -17.35 -21.51
N GLY A 35 -52.73 -18.30 -22.16
CA GLY A 35 -52.23 -18.99 -23.35
C GLY A 35 -50.93 -19.79 -23.09
N MET A 36 -50.78 -20.33 -21.88
CA MET A 36 -49.59 -21.07 -21.43
C MET A 36 -49.92 -22.54 -21.19
N SER A 37 -48.92 -23.42 -21.22
CA SER A 37 -49.16 -24.82 -20.83
C SER A 37 -49.43 -24.93 -19.31
N PRO A 38 -50.33 -25.83 -18.85
CA PRO A 38 -50.54 -26.08 -17.42
C PRO A 38 -49.24 -26.46 -16.69
N LYS A 39 -48.31 -27.14 -17.38
CA LYS A 39 -46.98 -27.47 -16.87
C LYS A 39 -46.14 -26.23 -16.56
N SER A 40 -46.21 -25.19 -17.40
CA SER A 40 -45.51 -23.92 -17.17
C SER A 40 -46.12 -23.16 -16.01
N ILE A 41 -47.46 -23.08 -15.94
CA ILE A 41 -48.18 -22.47 -14.81
C ILE A 41 -47.82 -23.17 -13.49
N SER A 42 -47.86 -24.50 -13.46
CA SER A 42 -47.46 -25.28 -12.30
C SER A 42 -46.02 -24.99 -11.85
N LYS A 43 -45.08 -24.84 -12.79
CA LYS A 43 -43.69 -24.48 -12.45
C LYS A 43 -43.58 -23.06 -11.90
N ILE A 44 -44.31 -22.09 -12.46
CA ILE A 44 -44.32 -20.69 -11.98
C ILE A 44 -44.92 -20.61 -10.57
N ILE A 45 -46.07 -21.26 -10.37
CA ILE A 45 -46.79 -21.34 -9.10
C ILE A 45 -45.94 -21.98 -7.98
N ASN A 46 -45.07 -22.92 -8.33
CA ASN A 46 -44.12 -23.55 -7.42
C ASN A 46 -42.77 -22.83 -7.35
N ASN A 47 -42.64 -21.63 -7.92
CA ASN A 47 -41.41 -20.83 -8.02
C ASN A 47 -40.22 -21.56 -8.69
N LYS A 48 -40.47 -22.65 -9.42
CA LYS A 48 -39.48 -23.45 -10.17
C LYS A 48 -39.14 -22.85 -11.53
N GLN A 49 -40.05 -22.06 -12.10
CA GLN A 49 -39.83 -21.27 -13.31
C GLN A 49 -39.95 -19.79 -12.96
N ALA A 50 -39.09 -18.96 -13.56
CA ALA A 50 -39.10 -17.53 -13.36
C ALA A 50 -40.24 -16.87 -14.16
N ILE A 51 -40.78 -15.78 -13.61
CA ILE A 51 -41.65 -14.88 -14.37
C ILE A 51 -40.78 -14.10 -15.36
N THR A 52 -41.08 -14.24 -16.65
CA THR A 52 -40.52 -13.43 -17.73
C THR A 52 -41.31 -12.13 -17.90
N ILE A 53 -40.77 -11.17 -18.65
CA ILE A 53 -41.46 -9.92 -19.00
C ILE A 53 -42.84 -10.22 -19.62
N ASP A 54 -42.90 -11.15 -20.57
CA ASP A 54 -44.17 -11.52 -21.23
C ASP A 54 -45.19 -12.06 -20.24
N SER A 55 -44.79 -12.99 -19.36
CA SER A 55 -45.69 -13.51 -18.34
C SER A 55 -46.09 -12.45 -17.31
N ALA A 56 -45.21 -11.50 -16.97
CA ALA A 56 -45.54 -10.39 -16.08
C ALA A 56 -46.60 -9.46 -16.70
N ILE A 57 -46.52 -9.20 -18.01
CA ILE A 57 -47.52 -8.41 -18.74
C ILE A 57 -48.88 -9.10 -18.70
N LEU A 58 -48.90 -10.41 -18.96
CA LEU A 58 -50.14 -11.18 -18.96
C LEU A 58 -50.74 -11.28 -17.55
N LEU A 59 -49.93 -11.57 -16.53
CA LEU A 59 -50.36 -11.61 -15.13
C LEU A 59 -50.88 -10.25 -14.64
N GLY A 60 -50.25 -9.15 -15.08
CA GLY A 60 -50.71 -7.79 -14.78
C GLY A 60 -52.13 -7.55 -15.31
N LYS A 61 -52.38 -7.91 -16.57
CA LYS A 61 -53.72 -7.80 -17.18
C LYS A 61 -54.75 -8.69 -16.51
N VAL A 62 -54.38 -9.91 -16.14
CA VAL A 62 -55.31 -10.91 -15.59
C VAL A 62 -55.72 -10.57 -14.16
N PHE A 63 -54.80 -10.09 -13.33
CA PHE A 63 -55.05 -9.81 -11.91
C PHE A 63 -55.24 -8.32 -11.60
N ASP A 64 -55.42 -7.48 -12.61
CA ASP A 64 -55.54 -6.02 -12.48
C ASP A 64 -54.39 -5.41 -11.65
N THR A 65 -53.16 -5.81 -11.99
CA THR A 65 -51.90 -5.40 -11.36
C THR A 65 -50.91 -4.91 -12.41
N SER A 66 -49.78 -4.35 -11.98
CA SER A 66 -48.75 -3.88 -12.92
C SER A 66 -47.76 -5.00 -13.28
N PRO A 67 -47.20 -5.03 -14.51
CA PRO A 67 -46.12 -5.96 -14.86
C PRO A 67 -44.88 -5.79 -13.97
N GLU A 68 -44.58 -4.54 -13.58
CA GLU A 68 -43.47 -4.20 -12.67
C GLU A 68 -43.66 -4.84 -11.29
N PHE A 69 -44.89 -4.93 -10.78
CA PHE A 69 -45.18 -5.62 -9.53
C PHE A 69 -44.70 -7.08 -9.58
N TRP A 70 -45.02 -7.81 -10.64
CA TRP A 70 -44.63 -9.20 -10.82
C TRP A 70 -43.12 -9.38 -11.00
N LEU A 71 -42.49 -8.52 -11.80
CA LEU A 71 -41.03 -8.53 -11.99
C LEU A 71 -40.29 -8.21 -10.69
N ASN A 72 -40.75 -7.21 -9.94
CA ASN A 72 -40.16 -6.85 -8.65
C ASN A 72 -40.33 -7.97 -7.62
N LEU A 73 -41.49 -8.65 -7.59
CA LEU A 73 -41.71 -9.82 -6.73
C LEU A 73 -40.74 -10.96 -7.07
N GLU A 74 -40.58 -11.29 -8.35
CA GLU A 74 -39.67 -12.35 -8.81
C GLU A 74 -38.22 -12.00 -8.49
N GLN A 75 -37.79 -10.79 -8.83
CA GLN A 75 -36.43 -10.31 -8.54
C GLN A 75 -36.14 -10.39 -7.04
N ASN A 76 -37.02 -9.85 -6.21
CA ASN A 76 -36.85 -9.86 -4.76
C ASN A 76 -36.83 -11.27 -4.19
N TYR A 77 -37.73 -12.16 -4.65
CA TYR A 77 -37.74 -13.56 -4.23
C TYR A 77 -36.44 -14.29 -4.61
N ARG A 78 -35.97 -14.13 -5.85
CA ARG A 78 -34.73 -14.74 -6.35
C ARG A 78 -33.50 -14.22 -5.63
N LEU A 79 -33.45 -12.92 -5.33
CA LEU A 79 -32.39 -12.33 -4.52
C LEU A 79 -32.40 -12.91 -3.10
N ARG A 80 -33.57 -13.02 -2.45
CA ARG A 80 -33.68 -13.60 -1.09
C ARG A 80 -33.20 -15.05 -1.01
N ILE A 81 -33.64 -15.91 -1.94
CA ILE A 81 -33.22 -17.33 -1.93
C ILE A 81 -31.72 -17.50 -2.25
N LYS A 82 -31.14 -16.61 -3.05
CA LYS A 82 -29.69 -16.62 -3.33
C LYS A 82 -28.87 -16.04 -2.17
N ALA A 83 -29.34 -14.96 -1.55
CA ALA A 83 -28.66 -14.29 -0.43
C ALA A 83 -28.70 -15.10 0.87
N GLY A 84 -29.73 -15.94 1.07
CA GLY A 84 -29.84 -16.83 2.24
C GLY A 84 -28.86 -18.01 2.25
N GLY A 85 -28.08 -18.23 1.18
CA GLY A 85 -26.98 -19.17 1.19
C GLY A 85 -25.78 -18.56 1.89
N LYS A 86 -25.30 -19.19 2.98
CA LYS A 86 -24.08 -18.85 3.76
C LYS A 86 -22.75 -18.88 2.95
N LYS A 87 -22.78 -18.63 1.65
CA LYS A 87 -21.60 -18.09 0.96
C LYS A 87 -21.60 -16.60 1.30
N GLU A 88 -20.98 -16.24 2.42
CA GLU A 88 -20.36 -14.92 2.51
C GLU A 88 -19.68 -14.66 1.17
N ASP A 89 -20.08 -13.60 0.49
CA ASP A 89 -19.76 -13.40 -0.91
C ASP A 89 -18.24 -13.27 -1.04
N LYS A 90 -17.58 -14.39 -1.34
CA LYS A 90 -16.14 -14.49 -1.57
C LYS A 90 -15.69 -13.44 -2.60
N THR A 91 -16.57 -13.04 -3.51
CA THR A 91 -16.35 -11.94 -4.47
C THR A 91 -16.22 -10.59 -3.76
N SER A 92 -17.14 -10.26 -2.86
CA SER A 92 -17.08 -9.06 -2.02
C SER A 92 -15.83 -9.04 -1.16
N LEU A 93 -15.44 -10.19 -0.59
CA LEU A 93 -14.23 -10.34 0.20
C LEU A 93 -12.96 -10.07 -0.62
N ILE A 94 -12.83 -10.65 -1.82
CA ILE A 94 -11.71 -10.36 -2.74
C ILE A 94 -11.71 -8.92 -3.20
N GLY A 95 -12.89 -8.35 -3.46
CA GLY A 95 -13.04 -6.93 -3.78
C GLY A 95 -12.44 -6.04 -2.67
N LYS A 96 -12.71 -6.37 -1.41
CA LYS A 96 -12.09 -5.70 -0.26
C LYS A 96 -10.57 -5.95 -0.23
N ILE A 97 -10.10 -7.19 -0.30
CA ILE A 97 -8.66 -7.49 -0.27
C ILE A 97 -7.90 -6.68 -1.33
N ARG A 98 -8.37 -6.66 -2.58
CA ARG A 98 -7.71 -5.92 -3.67
C ARG A 98 -7.78 -4.40 -3.53
N LYS A 99 -8.70 -3.89 -2.70
CA LYS A 99 -8.77 -2.47 -2.35
C LYS A 99 -7.67 -2.08 -1.37
N PHE A 100 -7.37 -2.95 -0.40
CA PHE A 100 -6.33 -2.70 0.61
C PHE A 100 -4.94 -3.13 0.12
N MET A 101 -4.82 -4.30 -0.49
CA MET A 101 -3.55 -4.94 -0.83
C MET A 101 -3.37 -5.13 -2.35
N PRO A 102 -2.30 -4.61 -2.97
CA PRO A 102 -2.07 -4.72 -4.42
C PRO A 102 -1.59 -6.11 -4.87
N LEU A 103 -2.44 -7.12 -4.70
CA LEU A 103 -2.15 -8.54 -4.99
C LEU A 103 -1.49 -8.76 -6.37
N SER A 104 -2.02 -8.14 -7.43
CA SER A 104 -1.47 -8.30 -8.78
C SER A 104 -0.05 -7.75 -8.93
N LEU A 105 0.24 -6.62 -8.29
CA LEU A 105 1.58 -6.02 -8.31
C LEU A 105 2.56 -6.84 -7.47
N MET A 106 2.13 -7.29 -6.29
CA MET A 106 2.93 -8.16 -5.42
C MET A 106 3.29 -9.47 -6.12
N LYS A 107 2.34 -10.08 -6.85
CA LYS A 107 2.61 -11.26 -7.68
C LYS A 107 3.63 -10.96 -8.79
N LYS A 108 3.47 -9.84 -9.51
CA LYS A 108 4.41 -9.43 -10.57
C LYS A 108 5.83 -9.22 -10.03
N LYS A 109 5.95 -8.77 -8.79
CA LYS A 109 7.21 -8.57 -8.08
C LYS A 109 7.78 -9.85 -7.43
N GLY A 110 7.07 -10.98 -7.51
CA GLY A 110 7.51 -12.22 -6.87
C GLY A 110 7.28 -12.28 -5.35
N TRP A 111 6.61 -11.28 -4.75
CA TRP A 111 6.38 -11.23 -3.30
C TRP A 111 5.35 -12.25 -2.81
N LEU A 112 4.45 -12.68 -3.70
CA LEU A 112 3.38 -13.64 -3.42
C LEU A 112 3.21 -14.58 -4.62
N SER A 113 2.80 -15.82 -4.34
CA SER A 113 2.41 -16.80 -5.36
C SER A 113 0.97 -17.25 -5.11
N PHE A 114 0.10 -17.06 -6.11
CA PHE A 114 -1.30 -17.48 -6.08
C PHE A 114 -1.85 -17.65 -7.50
N ASP A 115 -2.88 -18.48 -7.67
CA ASP A 115 -3.58 -18.67 -8.94
C ASP A 115 -4.79 -17.73 -9.10
N ARG A 116 -5.61 -17.89 -10.14
CA ARG A 116 -6.78 -17.01 -10.36
C ARG A 116 -7.95 -17.32 -9.42
N SER A 117 -7.91 -18.42 -8.68
CA SER A 117 -8.98 -18.79 -7.76
C SER A 117 -9.10 -17.78 -6.62
N VAL A 118 -10.32 -17.63 -6.12
CA VAL A 118 -10.60 -16.77 -4.96
C VAL A 118 -9.91 -17.33 -3.71
N ASP A 119 -9.94 -18.65 -3.53
CA ASP A 119 -9.37 -19.31 -2.35
C ASP A 119 -7.85 -19.14 -2.27
N SER A 120 -7.14 -19.23 -3.40
CA SER A 120 -5.69 -18.97 -3.43
C SER A 120 -5.34 -17.52 -3.09
N GLN A 121 -6.15 -16.55 -3.53
CA GLN A 121 -5.95 -15.13 -3.19
C GLN A 121 -6.24 -14.82 -1.72
N ILE A 122 -7.28 -15.42 -1.15
CA ILE A 122 -7.59 -15.31 0.28
C ILE A 122 -6.44 -15.88 1.10
N LYS A 123 -5.96 -17.07 0.74
CA LYS A 123 -4.84 -17.73 1.41
C LYS A 123 -3.56 -16.89 1.34
N ALA A 124 -3.25 -16.30 0.18
CA ALA A 124 -2.09 -15.41 0.04
C ALA A 124 -2.18 -14.17 0.95
N TYR A 125 -3.37 -13.58 1.12
CA TYR A 125 -3.57 -12.48 2.06
C TYR A 125 -3.35 -12.92 3.51
N GLN A 126 -3.95 -14.04 3.89
CA GLN A 126 -3.83 -14.62 5.24
C GLN A 126 -2.37 -14.92 5.60
N GLU A 127 -1.63 -15.56 4.69
CA GLU A 127 -0.20 -15.86 4.88
C GLU A 127 0.65 -14.59 4.92
N PHE A 128 0.35 -13.59 4.10
CA PHE A 128 1.08 -12.33 4.10
C PHE A 128 0.93 -11.59 5.44
N TRP A 129 -0.30 -11.48 5.95
CA TRP A 129 -0.61 -10.78 7.20
C TRP A 129 -0.46 -11.65 8.46
N ASP A 130 -0.07 -12.91 8.33
CA ASP A 130 0.07 -13.88 9.43
C ASP A 130 -1.26 -14.10 10.20
N GLN A 131 -2.38 -14.15 9.47
CA GLN A 131 -3.73 -14.25 10.04
C GLN A 131 -4.47 -15.54 9.64
N GLN A 132 -5.12 -16.19 10.60
CA GLN A 132 -6.00 -17.34 10.32
C GLN A 132 -7.37 -16.93 9.75
N LYS A 133 -7.87 -15.75 10.11
CA LYS A 133 -9.12 -15.18 9.61
C LYS A 133 -8.83 -13.81 9.03
N ILE A 134 -9.51 -13.45 7.95
CA ILE A 134 -9.30 -12.14 7.33
C ILE A 134 -9.74 -11.05 8.29
N ASP A 135 -8.80 -10.19 8.63
CA ASP A 135 -9.07 -8.96 9.36
C ASP A 135 -8.42 -7.77 8.63
N PHE A 136 -9.23 -6.75 8.37
CA PHE A 136 -8.79 -5.51 7.73
C PHE A 136 -8.47 -4.41 8.75
N SER A 137 -8.70 -4.66 10.04
CA SER A 137 -8.30 -3.78 11.14
C SER A 137 -6.79 -3.50 11.14
N VAL A 138 -5.96 -4.41 10.60
CA VAL A 138 -4.50 -4.21 10.46
C VAL A 138 -4.12 -2.96 9.67
N TYR A 139 -5.00 -2.45 8.81
CA TYR A 139 -4.79 -1.19 8.11
C TYR A 139 -5.24 0.04 8.93
N GLN A 140 -6.08 -0.17 9.95
CA GLN A 140 -6.64 0.86 10.84
C GLN A 140 -5.83 1.00 12.13
N GLU A 141 -5.42 -0.12 12.73
CA GLU A 141 -4.79 -0.23 14.05
C GLU A 141 -3.29 0.05 14.03
N ASN A 142 -2.62 -0.15 12.90
CA ASN A 142 -1.17 0.03 12.83
C ASN A 142 -0.85 1.52 12.63
N PRO A 143 -0.25 2.20 13.64
CA PRO A 143 0.12 3.60 13.56
C PRO A 143 1.45 3.70 12.82
N VAL A 144 1.48 3.20 11.59
CA VAL A 144 2.43 3.73 10.63
C VAL A 144 1.96 5.16 10.42
N LYS A 145 2.52 6.08 11.21
CA LYS A 145 2.16 7.49 11.17
C LYS A 145 2.63 8.02 9.82
N PHE A 146 1.67 8.11 8.92
CA PHE A 146 1.89 8.36 7.52
C PHE A 146 1.71 9.85 7.25
N CYS A 147 2.77 10.54 6.85
CA CYS A 147 2.72 11.95 6.47
C CYS A 147 2.82 12.05 4.94
N MET A 148 1.68 12.28 4.28
CA MET A 148 1.51 12.32 2.83
C MET A 148 2.01 13.63 2.16
N ARG A 149 2.93 13.56 1.17
CA ARG A 149 3.16 14.68 0.21
C ARG A 149 1.85 15.14 -0.46
N GLN A 150 1.58 16.46 -0.40
CA GLN A 150 0.37 17.11 -0.92
C GLN A 150 -0.10 16.62 -2.31
N ALA A 151 -1.41 16.37 -2.36
CA ALA A 151 -2.30 16.33 -3.53
C ALA A 151 -1.99 15.29 -4.62
N LYS A 152 -2.55 14.06 -4.50
CA LYS A 152 -3.02 13.26 -5.67
C LYS A 152 -3.91 12.03 -5.34
N GLU A 153 -4.73 11.72 -6.34
CA GLU A 153 -5.86 10.80 -6.56
C GLU A 153 -6.54 9.96 -5.46
N ASN A 154 -5.92 9.50 -4.37
CA ASN A 154 -6.68 8.87 -3.27
C ASN A 154 -5.81 8.57 -2.02
N PRO A 155 -5.93 9.36 -0.94
CA PRO A 155 -5.10 9.21 0.27
C PRO A 155 -5.14 7.80 0.91
N LEU A 156 -6.29 7.13 0.82
CA LEU A 156 -6.49 5.83 1.46
C LEU A 156 -5.69 4.71 0.77
N TYR A 157 -5.61 4.73 -0.56
CA TYR A 157 -4.83 3.69 -1.28
C TYR A 157 -3.34 3.82 -1.00
N THR A 158 -2.81 5.04 -0.95
CA THR A 158 -1.40 5.28 -0.60
C THR A 158 -1.09 4.72 0.79
N ARG A 159 -1.95 4.97 1.79
CA ARG A 159 -1.79 4.40 3.14
C ARG A 159 -1.74 2.87 3.13
N TYR A 160 -2.69 2.21 2.47
CA TYR A 160 -2.74 0.74 2.49
C TYR A 160 -1.55 0.10 1.78
N TYR A 161 -1.09 0.71 0.69
CA TYR A 161 0.07 0.22 -0.07
C TYR A 161 1.36 0.42 0.72
N THR A 162 1.51 1.53 1.44
CA THR A 162 2.62 1.75 2.36
C THR A 162 2.64 0.73 3.48
N GLN A 163 1.50 0.50 4.16
CA GLN A 163 1.42 -0.52 5.22
C GLN A 163 1.74 -1.93 4.69
N THR A 164 1.29 -2.25 3.47
CA THR A 164 1.67 -3.50 2.78
C THR A 164 3.18 -3.56 2.54
N TRP A 165 3.79 -2.46 2.10
CA TRP A 165 5.23 -2.39 1.83
C TRP A 165 6.05 -2.62 3.11
N ILE A 166 5.67 -1.98 4.23
CA ILE A 166 6.33 -2.20 5.53
C ILE A 166 6.17 -3.63 6.00
N LYS A 167 4.95 -4.20 5.93
CA LYS A 167 4.74 -5.58 6.35
C LYS A 167 5.65 -6.54 5.56
N LYS A 168 5.86 -6.28 4.27
CA LYS A 168 6.85 -7.02 3.48
C LYS A 168 8.26 -6.80 4.01
N ALA A 169 8.66 -5.56 4.28
CA ALA A 169 9.95 -5.23 4.88
C ALA A 169 10.16 -5.97 6.22
N GLU A 170 9.20 -5.92 7.15
CA GLU A 170 9.25 -6.64 8.42
C GLU A 170 9.50 -8.14 8.23
N LYS A 171 8.78 -8.77 7.29
CA LYS A 171 8.97 -10.20 6.98
C LYS A 171 10.36 -10.50 6.43
N GLU A 172 10.88 -9.67 5.53
CA GLU A 172 12.23 -9.84 4.98
C GLU A 172 13.33 -9.62 6.03
N ALA A 173 13.14 -8.64 6.92
CA ALA A 173 14.09 -8.37 7.99
C ALA A 173 14.26 -9.58 8.93
N LEU A 174 13.22 -10.39 9.13
CA LEU A 174 13.29 -11.60 9.98
C LEU A 174 14.28 -12.63 9.43
N LEU A 175 14.54 -12.60 8.13
CA LEU A 175 15.47 -13.50 7.44
C LEU A 175 16.92 -12.99 7.49
N ILE A 176 17.13 -11.72 7.85
CA ILE A 176 18.44 -11.09 7.92
C ILE A 176 19.06 -11.36 9.29
N LYS A 177 20.23 -12.02 9.27
CA LYS A 177 21.07 -12.20 10.46
C LYS A 177 21.84 -10.90 10.73
N SER A 178 22.00 -10.54 12.00
CA SER A 178 22.77 -9.36 12.41
C SER A 178 23.49 -9.64 13.72
N THR A 179 24.55 -8.87 13.98
CA THR A 179 25.25 -8.83 15.27
C THR A 179 24.46 -7.99 16.28
N SER A 180 24.91 -7.95 17.53
CA SER A 180 24.29 -7.08 18.54
C SER A 180 24.43 -5.61 18.14
N TYR A 181 23.34 -4.85 18.31
CA TYR A 181 23.31 -3.43 17.99
C TYR A 181 24.24 -2.59 18.88
N GLN A 182 25.02 -1.71 18.25
CA GLN A 182 26.02 -0.87 18.90
C GLN A 182 25.78 0.63 18.61
N GLU A 183 24.89 1.26 19.37
CA GLU A 183 24.49 2.66 19.19
C GLU A 183 25.67 3.65 19.14
N LYS A 184 26.69 3.47 20.00
CA LYS A 184 27.88 4.34 20.03
C LYS A 184 28.69 4.25 18.73
N VAL A 185 28.79 3.05 18.16
CA VAL A 185 29.52 2.83 16.90
C VAL A 185 28.73 3.44 15.74
N LEU A 186 27.41 3.26 15.72
CA LEU A 186 26.54 3.88 14.71
C LEU A 186 26.61 5.41 14.74
N LYS A 187 26.60 6.04 15.93
CA LYS A 187 26.78 7.50 16.09
C LYS A 187 28.11 7.99 15.53
N ASN A 188 29.18 7.20 15.65
CA ASN A 188 30.48 7.54 15.08
C ASN A 188 30.51 7.33 13.56
N LEU A 189 29.90 6.26 13.06
CA LEU A 189 29.76 5.99 11.63
C LEU A 189 28.97 7.11 10.93
N LEU A 190 27.87 7.56 11.53
CA LEU A 190 27.04 8.64 11.00
C LEU A 190 27.85 9.94 10.79
N LYS A 191 28.75 10.29 11.72
CA LYS A 191 29.63 11.46 11.60
C LYS A 191 30.68 11.33 10.48
N ARG A 192 31.00 10.11 10.06
CA ARG A 192 31.99 9.81 9.02
C ARG A 192 31.38 9.74 7.62
N ILE A 193 30.05 9.89 7.46
CA ILE A 193 29.40 9.89 6.14
C ILE A 193 30.13 10.77 5.10
N PRO A 194 30.53 12.02 5.41
CA PRO A 194 31.29 12.85 4.48
C PRO A 194 32.48 12.13 3.84
N ASP A 195 33.26 11.40 4.65
CA ASP A 195 34.46 10.69 4.20
C ASP A 195 34.10 9.58 3.20
N PHE A 196 33.04 8.80 3.48
CA PHE A 196 32.56 7.76 2.57
C PHE A 196 32.02 8.33 1.27
N THR A 197 31.42 9.52 1.27
CA THR A 197 30.85 10.08 0.02
C THR A 197 31.91 10.21 -1.06
N ASN A 198 33.15 10.50 -0.68
CA ASN A 198 34.28 10.79 -1.56
C ASN A 198 35.14 9.56 -1.91
N MET A 199 34.82 8.40 -1.34
CA MET A 199 35.50 7.13 -1.65
C MET A 199 34.86 6.45 -2.87
N GLU A 200 35.67 5.81 -3.70
CA GLU A 200 35.21 5.06 -4.89
C GLU A 200 34.20 3.96 -4.52
N ASP A 201 34.53 3.12 -3.54
CA ASP A 201 33.65 2.06 -3.00
C ASP A 201 32.87 2.50 -1.76
N GLY A 202 32.71 3.82 -1.56
CA GLY A 202 32.20 4.39 -0.31
C GLY A 202 30.83 3.88 0.12
N ILE A 203 29.92 3.67 -0.84
CA ILE A 203 28.57 3.12 -0.56
C ILE A 203 28.66 1.70 -0.02
N SER A 204 29.42 0.83 -0.69
CA SER A 204 29.57 -0.57 -0.29
C SER A 204 30.20 -0.70 1.09
N LEU A 205 31.31 0.02 1.32
CA LEU A 205 32.02 0.04 2.59
C LEU A 205 31.16 0.60 3.72
N PHE A 206 30.39 1.66 3.45
CA PHE A 206 29.49 2.24 4.44
C PHE A 206 28.40 1.28 4.87
N ILE A 207 27.78 0.55 3.91
CA ILE A 207 26.75 -0.43 4.25
C ILE A 207 27.36 -1.59 5.06
N GLU A 208 28.58 -2.04 4.74
CA GLU A 208 29.28 -3.05 5.54
C GLU A 208 29.58 -2.57 6.97
N GLU A 209 30.04 -1.33 7.15
CA GLU A 209 30.21 -0.73 8.49
C GLU A 209 28.85 -0.58 9.22
N LEU A 210 27.78 -0.27 8.49
CA LEU A 210 26.42 -0.16 9.02
C LEU A 210 25.93 -1.52 9.54
N GLU A 211 26.10 -2.59 8.77
CA GLU A 211 25.75 -3.96 9.19
C GLU A 211 26.57 -4.40 10.41
N ASN A 212 27.86 -4.04 10.47
CA ASN A 212 28.72 -4.31 11.62
C ASN A 212 28.29 -3.58 12.90
N CYS A 213 27.55 -2.47 12.78
CA CYS A 213 26.90 -1.80 13.92
C CYS A 213 25.69 -2.57 14.45
N GLY A 214 25.31 -3.70 13.85
CA GLY A 214 24.10 -4.45 14.17
C GLY A 214 22.83 -3.86 13.54
N ILE A 215 22.96 -3.11 12.44
CA ILE A 215 21.82 -2.66 11.64
C ILE A 215 21.48 -3.73 10.60
N LYS A 216 20.19 -4.04 10.45
CA LYS A 216 19.70 -4.85 9.33
C LYS A 216 19.42 -3.94 8.16
N PHE A 217 20.31 -3.94 7.18
CA PHE A 217 20.14 -3.15 5.96
C PHE A 217 19.53 -4.01 4.83
N MET A 218 18.58 -3.44 4.09
CA MET A 218 18.09 -4.04 2.86
C MET A 218 17.50 -3.00 1.90
N VAL A 219 17.37 -3.42 0.64
CA VAL A 219 16.65 -2.66 -0.38
C VAL A 219 15.40 -3.42 -0.78
N LEU A 220 14.26 -2.75 -0.76
CA LEU A 220 12.99 -3.34 -1.16
C LEU A 220 12.42 -2.59 -2.36
N SER A 221 11.92 -3.34 -3.35
CA SER A 221 11.34 -2.72 -4.53
C SER A 221 10.11 -1.89 -4.17
N HIS A 222 9.97 -0.70 -4.77
CA HIS A 222 8.85 0.19 -4.47
C HIS A 222 7.51 -0.41 -4.91
N LEU A 223 6.43 -0.15 -4.18
CA LEU A 223 5.06 -0.33 -4.71
C LEU A 223 4.64 0.95 -5.43
N GLU A 224 3.94 0.82 -6.57
CA GLU A 224 3.35 1.98 -7.24
C GLU A 224 2.38 2.65 -6.26
N LYS A 225 2.31 4.00 -6.24
CA LYS A 225 1.53 4.80 -5.28
C LYS A 225 2.06 4.86 -3.85
N THR A 226 3.24 4.30 -3.55
CA THR A 226 4.01 4.65 -2.35
C THR A 226 4.99 5.78 -2.67
N TYR A 227 5.09 6.76 -1.76
CA TYR A 227 5.95 7.95 -1.87
C TYR A 227 7.14 7.89 -0.91
N LEU A 228 7.57 6.68 -0.57
CA LEU A 228 8.65 6.44 0.37
C LEU A 228 9.98 6.44 -0.36
N ASP A 229 10.98 7.09 0.21
CA ASP A 229 12.37 6.91 -0.19
C ASP A 229 13.03 5.81 0.67
N GLY A 230 12.70 5.74 1.97
CA GLY A 230 13.10 4.67 2.88
C GLY A 230 12.14 4.46 4.05
N ALA A 231 12.54 3.60 4.98
CA ALA A 231 11.92 3.44 6.29
C ALA A 231 12.92 2.88 7.30
N ALA A 232 12.68 3.17 8.58
CA ALA A 232 13.41 2.61 9.70
C ALA A 232 12.45 2.08 10.78
N PHE A 233 12.76 0.93 11.38
CA PHE A 233 11.96 0.33 12.45
C PHE A 233 12.80 -0.63 13.31
N TRP A 234 12.34 -0.98 14.52
CA TRP A 234 12.97 -2.05 15.30
C TRP A 234 12.47 -3.43 14.87
N GLN A 235 13.40 -4.38 14.83
CA GLN A 235 13.05 -5.79 14.81
C GLN A 235 13.83 -6.52 15.88
N LYS A 236 13.12 -6.98 16.92
CA LYS A 236 13.74 -7.59 18.10
C LYS A 236 14.78 -6.62 18.70
N GLU A 237 16.03 -7.04 18.75
CA GLU A 237 17.15 -6.30 19.34
C GLU A 237 17.97 -5.51 18.31
N ASN A 238 17.50 -5.38 17.06
CA ASN A 238 18.23 -4.69 16.01
C ASN A 238 17.34 -3.67 15.28
N PRO A 239 17.86 -2.47 14.98
CA PRO A 239 17.21 -1.57 14.06
C PRO A 239 17.33 -2.10 12.63
N VAL A 240 16.30 -1.85 11.83
CA VAL A 240 16.21 -2.15 10.42
C VAL A 240 16.17 -0.84 9.66
N ILE A 241 16.97 -0.74 8.59
CA ILE A 241 16.92 0.36 7.64
C ILE A 241 16.62 -0.23 6.26
N VAL A 242 15.58 0.30 5.63
CA VAL A 242 15.07 -0.20 4.36
C VAL A 242 15.02 0.95 3.39
N LEU A 243 15.74 0.80 2.29
CA LEU A 243 15.74 1.78 1.21
C LEU A 243 14.86 1.29 0.06
N THR A 244 14.17 2.22 -0.61
CA THR A 244 13.49 1.88 -1.86
C THR A 244 14.49 1.84 -3.03
N ALA A 245 14.34 0.91 -3.96
CA ALA A 245 15.22 0.85 -5.14
C ALA A 245 15.04 2.01 -6.16
N ARG A 246 14.63 3.22 -5.72
CA ARG A 246 14.33 4.39 -6.56
C ARG A 246 15.49 5.38 -6.69
N TYR A 247 16.57 5.22 -5.93
CA TYR A 247 17.72 6.11 -5.98
C TYR A 247 18.36 6.09 -7.35
N LYS A 248 18.38 7.26 -7.99
CA LYS A 248 19.05 7.43 -9.27
C LYS A 248 20.51 7.79 -9.09
N ASN A 249 20.82 8.57 -8.05
CA ASN A 249 22.09 9.25 -7.90
C ASN A 249 22.60 9.19 -6.44
N ASN A 250 23.91 9.30 -6.27
CA ASN A 250 24.59 9.23 -4.97
C ASN A 250 24.14 10.31 -3.96
N ASP A 251 23.81 11.52 -4.41
CA ASP A 251 23.32 12.59 -3.54
C ASP A 251 22.02 12.22 -2.81
N SER A 252 21.06 11.63 -3.53
CA SER A 252 19.78 11.20 -2.96
C SER A 252 19.96 10.03 -1.99
N PHE A 253 20.89 9.12 -2.29
CA PHE A 253 21.21 8.00 -1.40
C PHE A 253 21.82 8.48 -0.09
N TRP A 254 22.86 9.31 -0.13
CA TRP A 254 23.55 9.77 1.08
C TRP A 254 22.65 10.59 2.00
N TRP A 255 21.76 11.42 1.43
CA TRP A 255 20.73 12.11 2.21
C TRP A 255 19.81 11.13 2.90
N THR A 256 19.23 10.20 2.14
CA THR A 256 18.17 9.34 2.68
C THR A 256 18.71 8.32 3.67
N ILE A 257 19.87 7.70 3.40
CA ILE A 257 20.47 6.77 4.37
C ILE A 257 20.82 7.47 5.68
N ALA A 258 21.33 8.71 5.62
CA ALA A 258 21.61 9.49 6.82
C ALA A 258 20.31 9.81 7.59
N HIS A 259 19.24 10.16 6.87
CA HIS A 259 17.91 10.43 7.44
C HIS A 259 17.39 9.21 8.21
N GLU A 260 17.37 8.04 7.56
CA GLU A 260 16.91 6.79 8.18
C GLU A 260 17.77 6.38 9.40
N ILE A 261 19.08 6.60 9.36
CA ILE A 261 19.96 6.35 10.51
C ILE A 261 19.62 7.29 11.67
N VAL A 262 19.33 8.57 11.40
CA VAL A 262 18.93 9.52 12.46
C VAL A 262 17.60 9.09 13.09
N HIS A 263 16.63 8.66 12.29
CA HIS A 263 15.39 8.08 12.82
C HIS A 263 15.66 6.84 13.69
N ALA A 264 16.51 5.92 13.23
CA ALA A 264 16.91 4.73 13.97
C ALA A 264 17.58 5.08 15.32
N LEU A 265 18.34 6.17 15.38
CA LEU A 265 19.05 6.60 16.58
C LEU A 265 18.19 7.36 17.59
N LEU A 266 17.29 8.24 17.13
CA LEU A 266 16.61 9.21 18.00
C LEU A 266 15.14 8.90 18.24
N HIS A 267 14.48 8.37 17.22
CA HIS A 267 13.02 8.37 17.13
C HIS A 267 12.43 6.97 17.33
N ILE A 268 13.21 5.92 17.07
CA ILE A 268 12.79 4.52 17.16
C ILE A 268 13.35 3.93 18.46
N ARG A 269 12.51 3.70 19.48
CA ARG A 269 12.94 3.29 20.84
C ARG A 269 12.44 1.92 21.30
N THR A 270 11.37 1.42 20.69
CA THR A 270 10.73 0.14 21.01
C THR A 270 10.34 -0.63 19.74
N GLU A 271 10.05 -1.93 19.85
CA GLU A 271 9.60 -2.79 18.74
C GLU A 271 8.32 -2.29 18.03
N ASN A 272 7.55 -1.41 18.67
CA ASN A 272 6.33 -0.82 18.09
C ASN A 272 6.59 0.50 17.34
N ASP A 273 7.81 1.03 17.36
CA ASP A 273 8.15 2.28 16.69
C ASP A 273 8.61 1.99 15.24
N CYS A 274 7.88 2.53 14.28
CA CYS A 274 8.23 2.54 12.86
C CYS A 274 8.16 3.98 12.33
N PHE A 275 9.25 4.44 11.72
CA PHE A 275 9.32 5.73 11.03
C PHE A 275 9.43 5.53 9.53
N ILE A 276 8.75 6.42 8.82
CA ILE A 276 8.71 6.47 7.38
C ILE A 276 8.99 7.90 6.98
N ASP A 277 10.00 8.10 6.14
CA ASP A 277 10.24 9.36 5.46
C ASP A 277 9.15 9.57 4.39
N ASP A 278 8.09 10.30 4.74
CA ASP A 278 7.16 10.90 3.78
C ASP A 278 6.80 12.31 4.27
N ASN A 279 6.94 13.29 3.38
CA ASN A 279 7.11 14.68 3.74
C ASN A 279 5.80 15.43 3.43
N LEU A 280 4.76 15.43 4.31
CA LEU A 280 3.70 16.45 4.53
C LEU A 280 2.44 15.91 5.30
N ASP A 281 1.59 16.81 5.82
CA ASP A 281 0.45 16.57 6.74
C ASP A 281 0.84 16.00 8.11
N LYS A 282 1.30 16.92 8.96
CA LYS A 282 1.95 16.62 10.23
C LYS A 282 1.03 17.00 11.38
N ASP A 283 0.72 16.04 12.26
CA ASP A 283 0.44 16.40 13.64
C ASP A 283 1.67 17.14 14.20
N ALA A 284 1.46 18.13 15.08
CA ALA A 284 2.53 19.06 15.49
C ALA A 284 3.82 18.36 15.97
N GLY A 285 3.71 17.20 16.62
CA GLY A 285 4.86 16.45 17.15
C GLY A 285 5.68 15.65 16.13
N ASP A 286 5.09 15.18 15.02
CA ASP A 286 5.86 14.44 13.98
C ASP A 286 6.61 15.41 13.06
N ASN A 287 6.14 16.68 12.97
CA ASN A 287 6.94 17.74 12.36
C ASN A 287 8.25 17.98 13.08
N GLU A 288 8.24 17.91 14.40
CA GLU A 288 9.45 18.14 15.18
C GLU A 288 10.51 17.06 14.93
N LYS A 289 10.10 15.79 14.83
CA LYS A 289 11.01 14.66 14.56
C LYS A 289 11.60 14.70 13.16
N GLU A 290 10.79 14.94 12.13
CA GLU A 290 11.30 15.12 10.76
C GLU A 290 12.23 16.33 10.65
N LEU A 291 11.87 17.45 11.29
CA LEU A 291 12.74 18.64 11.32
C LEU A 291 14.01 18.41 12.14
N GLU A 292 13.96 17.58 13.19
CA GLU A 292 15.15 17.14 13.93
C GLU A 292 16.06 16.28 13.06
N ALA A 293 15.50 15.30 12.34
CA ALA A 293 16.23 14.47 11.40
C ALA A 293 16.88 15.30 10.28
N ASP A 294 16.11 16.14 9.59
CA ASP A 294 16.58 17.05 8.54
C ASP A 294 17.72 17.96 9.04
N ARG A 295 17.60 18.47 10.27
CA ARG A 295 18.64 19.32 10.89
C ARG A 295 19.93 18.53 11.13
N MET A 296 19.84 17.32 11.68
CA MET A 296 21.02 16.49 11.92
C MET A 296 21.69 16.07 10.62
N VAL A 297 20.92 15.62 9.62
CA VAL A 297 21.46 15.28 8.30
C VAL A 297 22.14 16.50 7.67
N SER A 298 21.54 17.69 7.82
CA SER A 298 22.14 18.93 7.34
C SER A 298 23.48 19.26 8.01
N GLU A 299 23.62 18.98 9.31
CA GLU A 299 24.88 19.13 10.03
C GLU A 299 25.93 18.10 9.59
N ILE A 300 25.55 16.83 9.47
CA ILE A 300 26.42 15.72 9.04
C ILE A 300 26.99 15.99 7.64
N LEU A 301 26.13 16.39 6.70
CA LEU A 301 26.50 16.68 5.31
C LEU A 301 27.02 18.12 5.13
N LYS A 302 27.29 18.85 6.22
CA LYS A 302 27.89 20.20 6.21
C LYS A 302 27.14 21.18 5.29
N VAL A 303 25.80 21.12 5.27
CA VAL A 303 24.95 21.91 4.37
C VAL A 303 25.18 23.41 4.56
N ARG A 304 25.38 23.85 5.81
CA ARG A 304 25.63 25.27 6.12
C ARG A 304 26.95 25.74 5.51
N GLU A 305 28.01 24.96 5.63
CA GLU A 305 29.34 25.24 5.11
C GLU A 305 29.34 25.24 3.59
N ILE A 306 28.68 24.25 2.96
CA ILE A 306 28.49 24.18 1.51
C ILE A 306 27.83 25.47 1.00
N LYS A 307 26.70 25.86 1.61
CA LYS A 307 25.96 27.06 1.20
C LYS A 307 26.79 28.32 1.39
N LYS A 308 27.50 28.46 2.52
CA LYS A 308 28.36 29.62 2.80
C LYS A 308 29.49 29.76 1.77
N LEU A 309 30.10 28.65 1.34
CA LEU A 309 31.15 28.69 0.33
C LEU A 309 30.59 28.97 -1.09
N ALA A 310 29.35 28.56 -1.37
CA ALA A 310 28.70 28.78 -2.66
C ALA A 310 28.04 30.16 -2.81
N GLU A 311 27.70 30.82 -1.70
CA GLU A 311 26.97 32.10 -1.67
C GLU A 311 27.58 33.20 -2.54
N PRO A 312 28.91 33.43 -2.58
CA PRO A 312 29.52 34.43 -3.46
C PRO A 312 29.28 34.16 -4.96
N PHE A 313 28.96 32.92 -5.33
CA PHE A 313 28.87 32.44 -6.71
C PHE A 313 27.44 32.13 -7.15
N GLN A 314 26.42 32.51 -6.37
CA GLN A 314 25.02 32.13 -6.64
C GLN A 314 24.52 32.56 -8.03
N ARG A 315 25.02 33.69 -8.56
CA ARG A 315 24.67 34.17 -9.92
C ARG A 315 25.46 33.47 -11.03
N TYR A 316 26.61 32.87 -10.71
CA TYR A 316 27.52 32.24 -11.66
C TYR A 316 28.30 31.10 -10.98
N PHE A 317 27.66 29.93 -10.90
CA PHE A 317 28.25 28.74 -10.29
C PHE A 317 28.82 27.81 -11.36
N THR A 318 30.11 27.48 -11.24
CA THR A 318 30.87 26.71 -12.24
C THR A 318 31.41 25.41 -11.66
N GLU A 319 32.01 24.59 -12.52
CA GLU A 319 32.70 23.37 -12.15
C GLU A 319 33.88 23.63 -11.19
N ILE A 320 34.64 24.71 -11.40
CA ILE A 320 35.76 25.08 -10.54
C ILE A 320 35.27 25.31 -9.11
N HIS A 321 34.20 26.10 -8.94
CA HIS A 321 33.63 26.36 -7.62
C HIS A 321 33.09 25.07 -6.96
N LEU A 322 32.48 24.18 -7.74
CA LEU A 322 32.00 22.90 -7.23
C LEU A 322 33.14 22.04 -6.67
N LEU A 323 34.23 21.90 -7.44
CA LEU A 323 35.38 21.09 -7.07
C LEU A 323 36.15 21.71 -5.89
N GLU A 324 36.27 23.04 -5.83
CA GLU A 324 36.87 23.74 -4.69
C GLU A 324 36.11 23.48 -3.39
N ILE A 325 34.76 23.56 -3.41
CA ILE A 325 33.92 23.28 -2.25
C ILE A 325 34.02 21.80 -1.85
N SER A 326 33.94 20.91 -2.83
CA SER A 326 34.07 19.46 -2.68
C SER A 326 35.38 19.09 -1.96
N ASN A 327 36.51 19.58 -2.47
CA ASN A 327 37.84 19.32 -1.92
C ASN A 327 38.00 19.91 -0.51
N LYS A 328 37.50 21.13 -0.31
CA LYS A 328 37.61 21.82 0.99
C LYS A 328 36.84 21.13 2.10
N LEU A 329 35.68 20.54 1.79
CA LEU A 329 34.81 19.91 2.79
C LEU A 329 34.96 18.39 2.87
N ASN A 330 35.75 17.78 1.98
CA ASN A 330 35.85 16.33 1.78
C ASN A 330 34.48 15.68 1.57
N ILE A 331 33.69 16.24 0.64
CA ILE A 331 32.38 15.71 0.27
C ILE A 331 32.34 15.61 -1.24
N HIS A 332 31.87 14.48 -1.77
CA HIS A 332 31.84 14.25 -3.21
C HIS A 332 31.08 15.34 -3.99
N PRO A 333 31.57 15.77 -5.16
CA PRO A 333 31.00 16.91 -5.89
C PRO A 333 29.53 16.70 -6.27
N GLY A 334 29.11 15.49 -6.62
CA GLY A 334 27.70 15.15 -6.85
C GLY A 334 26.78 15.41 -5.66
N VAL A 335 27.25 15.14 -4.43
CA VAL A 335 26.49 15.37 -3.18
C VAL A 335 26.41 16.86 -2.88
N VAL A 336 27.53 17.59 -3.00
CA VAL A 336 27.57 19.06 -2.88
C VAL A 336 26.59 19.70 -3.86
N LEU A 337 26.61 19.27 -5.12
CA LEU A 337 25.70 19.76 -6.15
C LEU A 337 24.24 19.45 -5.81
N GLY A 338 23.94 18.26 -5.31
CA GLY A 338 22.59 17.88 -4.85
C GLY A 338 22.05 18.83 -3.78
N ILE A 339 22.87 19.12 -2.76
CA ILE A 339 22.53 20.05 -1.67
C ILE A 339 22.30 21.47 -2.19
N LEU A 340 23.15 21.95 -3.09
CA LEU A 340 23.02 23.30 -3.68
C LEU A 340 21.79 23.42 -4.58
N GLN A 341 21.44 22.36 -5.32
CA GLN A 341 20.22 22.32 -6.15
C GLN A 341 18.96 22.28 -5.30
N PHE A 342 18.93 21.46 -4.26
CA PHE A 342 17.82 21.42 -3.30
C PHE A 342 17.64 22.79 -2.60
N SER A 343 18.75 23.45 -2.26
CA SER A 343 18.77 24.80 -1.69
C SER A 343 18.45 25.92 -2.70
N LYS A 344 18.13 25.58 -3.96
CA LYS A 344 17.86 26.52 -5.07
C LYS A 344 19.01 27.51 -5.36
N MET A 345 20.24 27.18 -4.98
CA MET A 345 21.44 27.97 -5.28
C MET A 345 22.01 27.64 -6.66
N VAL A 346 21.79 26.42 -7.14
CA VAL A 346 22.18 25.97 -8.48
C VAL A 346 20.96 25.37 -9.19
N THR A 347 20.80 25.62 -10.48
CA THR A 347 19.69 25.06 -11.27
C THR A 347 19.90 23.57 -11.55
N TYR A 348 18.80 22.83 -11.66
CA TYR A 348 18.81 21.45 -12.15
C TYR A 348 19.15 21.34 -13.64
N LYS A 349 18.99 22.42 -14.43
CA LYS A 349 19.36 22.47 -15.85
C LYS A 349 20.82 22.90 -16.00
N THR A 350 21.76 22.01 -15.64
CA THR A 350 23.21 22.28 -15.67
C THR A 350 24.00 21.09 -16.21
N LYS A 351 25.15 21.36 -16.84
CA LYS A 351 26.11 20.32 -17.24
C LYS A 351 26.76 19.63 -16.04
N LEU A 352 26.79 20.30 -14.87
CA LEU A 352 27.38 19.77 -13.64
C LEU A 352 26.71 18.49 -13.14
N ASN A 353 25.51 18.16 -13.63
CA ASN A 353 24.84 16.90 -13.28
C ASN A 353 25.66 15.65 -13.65
N SER A 354 26.67 15.76 -14.52
CA SER A 354 27.63 14.68 -14.79
C SER A 354 28.41 14.23 -13.55
N TYR A 355 28.50 15.09 -12.52
CA TYR A 355 29.14 14.77 -11.23
C TYR A 355 28.24 13.96 -10.29
N LYS A 356 26.95 13.79 -10.59
CA LYS A 356 26.07 12.90 -9.82
C LYS A 356 26.29 11.48 -10.29
N LEU A 357 26.91 10.66 -9.45
CA LEU A 357 27.16 9.27 -9.78
C LEU A 357 25.84 8.51 -9.77
N ILE A 358 25.59 7.79 -10.86
CA ILE A 358 24.51 6.80 -10.88
C ILE A 358 24.98 5.64 -10.00
N ILE A 359 24.17 5.28 -9.02
CA ILE A 359 24.50 4.18 -8.12
C ILE A 359 24.49 2.90 -8.93
N ASP A 360 25.60 2.14 -8.88
CA ASP A 360 25.66 0.85 -9.52
C ASP A 360 24.57 -0.05 -8.93
N LYS A 361 23.70 -0.55 -9.81
CA LYS A 361 22.62 -1.45 -9.43
C LYS A 361 23.16 -2.71 -8.75
N ASN A 362 24.35 -3.18 -9.13
CA ASN A 362 24.97 -4.37 -8.56
C ASN A 362 25.25 -4.21 -7.05
N ILE A 363 25.63 -3.00 -6.61
CA ILE A 363 25.92 -2.71 -5.19
C ILE A 363 24.66 -2.87 -4.34
N LEU A 364 23.51 -2.41 -4.84
CA LEU A 364 22.24 -2.51 -4.13
C LEU A 364 21.54 -3.87 -4.38
N GLU A 365 21.79 -4.53 -5.50
CA GLU A 365 21.22 -5.84 -5.84
C GLU A 365 21.58 -6.93 -4.82
N LYS A 366 22.79 -6.90 -4.24
CA LYS A 366 23.16 -7.84 -3.15
C LYS A 366 22.27 -7.70 -1.91
N TYR A 367 21.71 -6.50 -1.71
CA TYR A 367 20.79 -6.15 -0.62
C TYR A 367 19.32 -6.18 -1.02
N MET A 368 19.01 -6.45 -2.29
CA MET A 368 17.62 -6.57 -2.73
C MET A 368 16.95 -7.75 -2.06
N ARG A 369 15.71 -7.52 -1.60
CA ARG A 369 14.85 -8.54 -1.02
C ARG A 369 13.48 -8.49 -1.68
N GLY A 370 12.88 -9.66 -1.88
CA GLY A 370 11.55 -9.83 -2.46
C GLY A 370 11.51 -9.73 -3.97
#